data_AF-A0A843EQ13-F1
#
_entry.id   AF-A0A843EQ13-F1
#
_cell.length_a   1.000
_cell.length_b   1.000
_cell.length_c   1.000
_cell.angle_alpha   90.00
_cell.angle_beta   90.00
_cell.angle_gamma   90.00
#
_symmetry.space_group_name_H-M   'P 1'
#
loop_
_entity.id
_entity.type
_entity.pdbx_description
1 polymer ?
#
loop_
_entity_poly.entity_id
_entity_poly.type
_entity_poly.pdbx_seq_one_letter_code
_entity_poly.pdbx_strand_id
1 'polypeptide(L)' 'MDRIFNLSQLHKNASSEDLKQGSFGIEWEGLRVRGNGELSLSPHPEIFGNKLSNPYITTDFSESQIEIITPA' A
#
# COMPACT_ATOMS: atom_id res chain seq x y z
N MET A 1 2.94 23.55 22.55
CA MET A 1 4.36 23.96 22.39
C MET A 1 5.02 23.61 23.71
N ASP A 2 5.68 22.48 23.93
CA ASP A 2 6.52 21.69 23.04
C ASP A 2 6.66 20.26 23.58
N ARG A 3 6.11 19.26 22.88
CA ARG A 3 6.64 17.89 22.98
C ARG A 3 7.78 17.80 21.97
N ILE A 4 8.88 18.49 22.25
CA ILE A 4 10.10 18.31 21.47
C ILE A 4 10.52 16.85 21.71
N PHE A 5 10.42 16.04 20.65
CA PHE A 5 11.02 14.72 20.60
C PHE A 5 12.52 14.89 20.88
N ASN A 6 12.96 14.50 22.08
CA ASN A 6 14.34 14.65 22.49
C ASN A 6 15.09 13.32 22.24
N LEU A 7 16.07 13.34 21.32
CA LEU A 7 16.89 12.16 21.01
C LEU A 7 17.57 11.55 22.25
N SER A 8 17.97 12.37 23.22
CA SER A 8 18.62 11.88 24.44
C SER A 8 17.66 11.06 25.32
N GLN A 9 16.36 11.33 25.28
CA GLN A 9 15.34 10.54 25.99
C GLN A 9 15.04 9.25 25.25
N LEU A 10 15.03 9.24 23.92
CA LEU A 10 14.89 8.04 23.10
C LEU A 10 16.03 7.06 23.34
N HIS A 11 17.28 7.52 23.29
CA HIS A 11 18.45 6.66 23.57
C HIS A 11 18.43 6.06 24.99
N LYS A 12 17.81 6.74 25.95
CA LYS A 12 17.75 6.31 27.35
C LYS A 12 16.62 5.31 27.62
N ASN A 13 15.52 5.42 26.86
CA ASN A 13 14.27 4.73 27.17
C ASN A 13 13.82 3.72 26.10
N ALA A 14 14.44 3.73 24.92
CA ALA A 14 14.15 2.77 23.84
C ALA A 14 15.33 1.81 23.66
N SER A 15 15.01 0.54 23.59
CA SER A 15 15.95 -0.53 23.24
C SER A 15 16.07 -0.68 21.72
N SER A 16 17.11 -1.37 21.26
CA SER A 16 17.22 -1.76 19.85
C SER A 16 16.05 -2.62 19.37
N GLU A 17 15.36 -3.31 20.29
CA GLU A 17 14.20 -4.14 19.97
C GLU A 17 12.94 -3.30 19.74
N ASP A 18 12.84 -2.14 20.38
CA ASP A 18 11.77 -1.17 20.13
C ASP A 18 11.88 -0.56 18.73
N LEU A 19 13.08 -0.50 18.14
CA LEU A 19 13.29 -0.03 16.77
C LEU A 19 12.82 -1.03 15.71
N LYS A 20 12.66 -2.29 16.07
CA LYS A 20 12.14 -3.34 15.16
C LYS A 20 10.62 -3.45 15.23
N GLN A 21 9.99 -2.82 16.21
CA GLN A 21 8.53 -2.81 16.36
C GLN A 21 7.93 -1.84 15.34
N GLY A 22 7.05 -2.36 14.49
CA GLY A 22 6.33 -1.60 13.48
C GLY A 22 5.37 -2.51 12.74
N SER A 23 4.25 -1.94 12.32
CA SER A 23 3.33 -2.54 11.35
C SER A 23 3.65 -1.97 9.98
N PHE A 24 3.71 -2.82 8.95
CA PHE A 24 4.16 -2.44 7.61
C PHE A 24 3.16 -2.97 6.58
N GLY A 25 2.49 -2.05 5.90
CA GLY A 25 1.71 -2.34 4.69
C GLY A 25 2.55 -2.08 3.45
N ILE A 26 2.21 -2.76 2.36
CA ILE A 26 2.79 -2.57 1.03
C ILE A 26 1.66 -2.30 0.05
N GLU A 27 1.87 -1.29 -0.78
CA GLU A 27 1.03 -0.98 -1.94
C GLU A 27 1.87 -1.22 -3.19
N TRP A 28 1.28 -1.89 -4.18
CA TRP A 28 1.90 -2.13 -5.48
C TRP A 28 0.94 -1.78 -6.60
N GLU A 29 1.42 -0.96 -7.53
CA GLU A 29 0.66 -0.52 -8.69
C GLU A 29 1.24 -1.06 -9.99
N GLY A 30 0.36 -1.39 -10.94
CA GLY A 30 0.77 -1.81 -12.27
C GLY A 30 -0.32 -1.65 -13.33
N LEU A 31 0.09 -1.47 -14.58
CA LEU A 31 -0.84 -1.42 -15.71
C LEU A 31 -1.19 -2.84 -16.17
N ARG A 32 -2.49 -3.14 -16.24
CA ARG A 32 -3.00 -4.34 -16.90
C ARG A 32 -2.79 -4.21 -18.39
N VAL A 33 -2.17 -5.21 -19.00
CA VAL A 33 -1.89 -5.26 -20.43
C VAL A 33 -2.47 -6.51 -21.06
N ARG A 34 -2.71 -6.44 -22.37
CA ARG A 34 -3.02 -7.61 -23.21
C ARG A 34 -1.74 -8.40 -23.49
N GLY A 35 -1.87 -9.61 -24.03
CA GLY A 35 -0.72 -10.46 -24.36
C GLY A 35 0.24 -9.87 -25.41
N ASN A 36 -0.19 -8.85 -26.16
CA ASN A 36 0.63 -8.09 -27.10
C ASN A 36 1.30 -6.84 -26.46
N GLY A 37 1.12 -6.62 -25.15
CA GLY A 37 1.68 -5.47 -24.43
C GLY A 37 0.86 -4.18 -24.50
N GLU A 38 -0.25 -4.16 -25.24
CA GLU A 38 -1.14 -3.00 -25.27
C GLU A 38 -1.92 -2.84 -23.97
N LEU A 39 -2.22 -1.60 -23.59
CA LEU A 39 -3.02 -1.29 -22.40
C LEU A 39 -4.38 -2.01 -22.45
N SER A 40 -4.74 -2.68 -21.36
CA SER A 40 -6.05 -3.30 -21.26
C SER A 40 -7.12 -2.23 -21.05
N LEU A 41 -8.08 -2.15 -21.97
CA LEU A 41 -9.27 -1.30 -21.84
C LEU A 41 -10.48 -2.07 -21.28
N SER A 42 -10.28 -3.31 -20.83
CA SER A 42 -11.36 -4.07 -20.19
C SER A 42 -11.72 -3.42 -18.86
N PRO A 43 -12.98 -3.54 -18.39
CA PRO A 43 -13.32 -3.19 -17.01
C PRO A 43 -12.49 -3.98 -15.98
N HIS A 44 -12.49 -3.50 -14.73
CA HIS A 44 -11.98 -4.21 -13.57
C HIS A 44 -12.58 -5.63 -13.50
N PRO A 45 -11.77 -6.69 -13.31
CA PRO A 45 -12.26 -8.06 -13.33
C PRO A 45 -13.27 -8.33 -12.21
N GLU A 46 -14.46 -8.81 -12.56
CA GLU A 46 -15.57 -9.06 -11.61
C GLU A 46 -15.21 -10.06 -10.50
N ILE A 47 -14.26 -10.96 -10.75
CA ILE A 47 -13.78 -11.94 -9.75
C ILE A 47 -13.16 -11.26 -8.51
N PHE A 48 -12.68 -10.02 -8.65
CA PHE A 48 -12.16 -9.22 -7.54
C PHE A 48 -13.24 -8.36 -6.86
N GLY A 49 -14.50 -8.46 -7.29
CA GLY A 49 -15.60 -7.71 -6.70
C GLY A 49 -15.56 -6.21 -7.03
N ASN A 50 -16.09 -5.39 -6.11
CA ASN A 50 -16.18 -3.95 -6.31
C ASN A 50 -14.88 -3.26 -5.89
N LYS A 51 -14.16 -2.71 -6.87
CA LYS A 51 -12.93 -1.92 -6.69
C LYS A 51 -13.07 -0.77 -5.67
N LEU A 52 -14.24 -0.15 -5.52
CA LEU A 52 -14.44 0.95 -4.55
C LEU A 52 -14.49 0.49 -3.09
N SER A 53 -14.70 -0.82 -2.84
CA SER A 53 -14.87 -1.35 -1.49
C SER A 53 -13.96 -2.54 -1.17
N ASN A 54 -13.23 -3.08 -2.15
CA ASN A 54 -12.29 -4.16 -1.91
C ASN A 54 -11.02 -3.61 -1.24
N PRO A 55 -10.65 -4.08 -0.03
CA PRO A 55 -9.52 -3.52 0.72
C PRO A 55 -8.15 -4.01 0.23
N TYR A 56 -8.09 -4.98 -0.69
CA TYR A 56 -6.85 -5.63 -1.12
C TYR A 56 -6.51 -5.40 -2.59
N ILE A 57 -7.54 -5.28 -3.44
CA ILE A 57 -7.37 -5.19 -4.89
C ILE A 57 -8.33 -4.11 -5.41
N THR A 58 -7.76 -3.01 -5.88
CA THR A 58 -8.50 -1.85 -6.38
C THR A 58 -7.84 -1.31 -7.66
N THR A 59 -8.27 -0.13 -8.10
CA THR A 59 -7.62 0.66 -9.14
C THR A 59 -7.23 2.02 -8.57
N ASP A 60 -6.07 2.53 -8.96
CA ASP A 60 -5.63 3.89 -8.65
C ASP A 60 -6.24 4.89 -9.67
N PHE A 61 -5.43 5.60 -10.47
CA PHE A 61 -5.90 6.68 -11.35
C PHE A 61 -6.79 6.18 -12.50
N SER A 62 -6.45 5.04 -13.11
CA SER A 62 -7.13 4.53 -14.30
C SER A 62 -7.71 3.14 -14.09
N GLU A 63 -8.77 2.81 -14.86
CA GLU A 63 -9.36 1.47 -14.86
C GLU A 63 -8.35 0.36 -15.14
N SER A 64 -7.31 0.68 -15.91
CA SER A 64 -6.25 -0.23 -16.33
C SER A 64 -5.15 -0.36 -15.28
N GLN A 65 -5.03 0.57 -14.33
CA GLN A 65 -3.99 0.56 -13.31
C GLN A 65 -4.50 -0.17 -12.07
N ILE A 66 -4.08 -1.42 -11.91
CA ILE A 66 -4.40 -2.19 -10.71
C ILE A 66 -3.51 -1.73 -9.56
N GLU A 67 -4.11 -1.67 -8.37
CA GLU A 67 -3.41 -1.46 -7.11
C GLU A 67 -3.68 -2.67 -6.19
N ILE A 68 -2.62 -3.21 -5.60
CA ILE A 68 -2.66 -4.31 -4.64
C ILE A 68 -2.16 -3.79 -3.30
N ILE A 69 -2.98 -3.96 -2.26
CA ILE A 69 -2.77 -3.40 -0.92
C ILE A 69 -2.69 -4.55 0.08
N THR A 70 -1.65 -4.56 0.93
CA THR A 70 -1.56 -5.49 2.06
C THR A 70 -2.01 -4.82 3.36
N PRO A 71 -2.60 -5.57 4.31
CA PRO A 71 -2.69 -5.12 5.70
C PRO A 71 -1.31 -4.74 6.26
N ALA A 72 -1.33 -3.91 7.30
CA ALA A 72 -0.15 -3.53 8.08
C ALA A 72 0.10 -4.46 9.27
#